data_AF-A0A9P8JHC9-F1
#
_entry.id   AF-A0A9P8JHC9-F1
#
_cell.length_a   1.000
_cell.length_b   1.000
_cell.length_c   1.000
_cell.angle_alpha   90.00
_cell.angle_beta   90.00
_cell.angle_gamma   90.00
#
_symmetry.space_group_name_H-M   'P 1'
#
loop_
_entity.id
_entity.type
_entity.pdbx_description
1 polymer ?
#
loop_
_entity_poly.entity_id
_entity_poly.type
_entity_poly.pdbx_seq_one_letter_code
_entity_poly.pdbx_strand_id
1 'polypeptide(L)'
;NAQENDFSSEAIIYPWTSGRYGNCTGTGPCVDYQYHLNSDIFLNNLLYWRVTGDDSWFKGQAIPVNDAIVQMFSELVHYNQTVDGYSISNLTDPDEYANQVPDGAFTLASVAKIIEWTQGYSEEFSLDVEANWSSIAANVALPFAPSGILTEFRGANNTAVIKQDDVDLINYPLDYSSENYTREDKLTSLDYYAVKQSPDGPAMTYSLYSISANALSPSGCSSFTYALNGFKAYTRAPWYQFSEQQVDNFTLNGGTNPAFPFMTGAGGWHQVGPMGWLGVRVVEDQLILQPALPPQIPYVSLRTVIFGGAGIKATMNYT
;
A
#
# COMPACT_ATOMS: atom_id res chain seq x y z
N ASN A 1 -4.23 23.05 4.53
CA ASN A 1 -3.60 21.84 5.11
C ASN A 1 -2.10 22.01 5.31
N ALA A 2 -1.22 21.85 4.32
CA ALA A 2 0.24 21.81 4.54
C ALA A 2 0.79 23.09 5.18
N GLN A 3 0.53 24.24 4.56
CA GLN A 3 0.91 25.56 5.08
C GLN A 3 0.32 25.89 6.47
N GLU A 4 -0.84 25.32 6.81
CA GLU A 4 -1.47 25.51 8.13
C GLU A 4 -0.81 24.64 9.22
N ASN A 5 0.06 23.71 8.82
CA ASN A 5 0.78 22.80 9.71
C ASN A 5 2.31 22.91 9.48
N ASP A 6 2.79 24.12 9.23
CA ASP A 6 4.22 24.49 9.19
C ASP A 6 5.08 23.81 8.10
N PHE A 7 4.46 23.24 7.07
CA PHE A 7 5.15 22.82 5.86
C PHE A 7 5.34 23.99 4.87
N SER A 8 6.30 23.86 3.96
CA SER A 8 6.58 24.84 2.92
C SER A 8 5.40 25.05 1.96
N SER A 9 5.48 26.10 1.14
CA SER A 9 4.47 26.38 0.10
C SER A 9 4.43 25.35 -1.02
N GLU A 10 5.52 24.61 -1.18
CA GLU A 10 5.76 23.60 -2.19
C GLU A 10 5.21 22.23 -1.77
N ALA A 11 4.93 22.04 -0.47
CA ALA A 11 4.40 20.81 0.08
C ALA A 11 2.85 20.72 -0.03
N ILE A 12 2.35 19.51 -0.26
CA ILE A 12 0.92 19.18 -0.16
C ILE A 12 0.73 18.05 0.85
N ILE A 13 -0.32 18.20 1.68
CA ILE A 13 -0.80 17.14 2.56
C ILE A 13 -2.32 17.01 2.41
N TYR A 14 -2.75 15.81 2.03
CA TYR A 14 -4.15 15.48 1.88
C TYR A 14 -4.77 15.12 3.25
N PRO A 15 -6.05 15.45 3.45
CA PRO A 15 -6.75 15.08 4.68
C PRO A 15 -7.08 13.59 4.70
N TRP A 16 -7.07 12.97 5.89
CA TRP A 16 -7.45 11.56 6.07
C TRP A 16 -8.82 11.23 5.47
N THR A 17 -9.77 12.15 5.62
CA THR A 17 -11.05 12.07 4.91
C THR A 17 -11.27 13.36 4.15
N SER A 18 -11.48 13.23 2.84
CA SER A 18 -11.76 14.37 1.97
C SER A 18 -13.21 14.39 1.53
N GLY A 19 -13.72 15.61 1.30
CA GLY A 19 -15.04 15.86 0.74
C GLY A 19 -14.96 17.02 -0.25
N ARG A 20 -16.02 17.84 -0.33
CA ARG A 20 -16.09 18.95 -1.30
C ARG A 20 -14.92 19.93 -1.22
N TYR A 21 -14.41 20.21 -0.02
CA TYR A 21 -13.46 21.30 0.22
C TYR A 21 -12.01 20.85 0.38
N GLY A 22 -11.74 19.54 0.52
CA GLY A 22 -10.37 19.03 0.70
C GLY A 22 -9.63 19.51 1.96
N ASN A 23 -10.33 20.13 2.92
CA ASN A 23 -9.75 20.57 4.18
C ASN A 23 -9.69 19.43 5.19
N CYS A 24 -8.80 19.53 6.18
CA CYS A 24 -8.77 18.62 7.33
C CYS A 24 -10.15 18.57 8.02
N THR A 25 -10.64 17.37 8.31
CA THR A 25 -11.94 17.12 8.95
C THR A 25 -11.76 16.51 10.34
N GLY A 26 -12.82 16.49 11.15
CA GLY A 26 -12.80 15.86 12.47
C GLY A 26 -12.81 14.33 12.47
N THR A 27 -12.78 13.68 11.29
CA THR A 27 -12.72 12.21 11.17
C THR A 27 -11.29 11.68 11.20
N GLY A 28 -10.28 12.55 11.08
CA GLY A 28 -8.86 12.25 11.27
C GLY A 28 -8.02 13.50 10.99
N PRO A 29 -6.96 13.79 11.78
CA PRO A 29 -6.12 14.96 11.55
C PRO A 29 -5.28 14.77 10.28
N CYS A 30 -4.82 15.88 9.69
CA CYS A 30 -3.93 15.84 8.54
C CYS A 30 -2.48 15.50 8.90
N VAL A 31 -2.06 15.87 10.12
CA VAL A 31 -0.71 15.64 10.65
C VAL A 31 -0.78 14.75 11.87
N ASP A 32 0.35 14.13 12.18
CA ASP A 32 0.57 13.21 13.31
C ASP A 32 -0.39 12.02 13.32
N TYR A 33 -0.73 11.53 12.13
CA TYR A 33 -1.63 10.42 11.91
C TYR A 33 -1.25 9.64 10.64
N GLN A 34 -2.21 9.23 9.81
CA GLN A 34 -2.00 8.38 8.64
C GLN A 34 -1.47 9.16 7.43
N TYR A 35 -0.17 9.44 7.44
CA TYR A 35 0.51 10.13 6.34
C TYR A 35 0.57 9.33 5.05
N HIS A 36 0.58 7.99 5.13
CA HIS A 36 0.75 7.10 3.96
C HIS A 36 -0.28 7.32 2.85
N LEU A 37 -1.47 7.86 3.16
CA LEU A 37 -2.47 8.18 2.14
C LEU A 37 -1.90 9.07 1.02
N ASN A 38 -0.91 9.91 1.35
CA ASN A 38 -0.24 10.77 0.38
C ASN A 38 0.62 9.93 -0.59
N SER A 39 1.34 8.92 -0.11
CA SER A 39 2.07 8.00 -0.98
C SER A 39 1.12 7.09 -1.79
N ASP A 40 -0.06 6.79 -1.26
CA ASP A 40 -1.12 6.08 -2.00
C ASP A 40 -1.67 6.93 -3.18
N ILE A 41 -1.88 8.24 -2.97
CA ILE A 41 -2.28 9.18 -4.03
C ILE A 41 -1.18 9.30 -5.09
N PHE A 42 0.08 9.43 -4.65
CA PHE A 42 1.24 9.43 -5.54
C PHE A 42 1.23 8.18 -6.44
N LEU A 43 1.08 7.01 -5.83
CA LEU A 43 1.08 5.73 -6.53
C LEU A 43 -0.08 5.63 -7.52
N ASN A 44 -1.28 6.08 -7.15
CA ASN A 44 -2.41 6.10 -8.08
C ASN A 44 -2.13 6.97 -9.32
N ASN A 45 -1.54 8.15 -9.14
CA ASN A 45 -1.17 9.02 -10.25
C ASN A 45 -0.14 8.37 -11.17
N LEU A 46 0.89 7.76 -10.57
CA LEU A 46 1.95 7.04 -11.28
C LEU A 46 1.37 5.86 -12.09
N LEU A 47 0.54 5.03 -11.47
CA LEU A 47 -0.08 3.88 -12.12
C LEU A 47 -1.02 4.30 -13.26
N TYR A 48 -1.78 5.39 -13.09
CA TYR A 48 -2.62 5.90 -14.17
C TYR A 48 -1.78 6.28 -15.39
N TRP A 49 -0.69 7.03 -15.19
CA TRP A 49 0.21 7.38 -16.30
C TRP A 49 0.81 6.14 -16.96
N ARG A 50 1.38 5.21 -16.19
CA ARG A 50 2.00 4.01 -16.78
C ARG A 50 1.00 3.10 -17.50
N VAL A 51 -0.26 3.04 -17.03
CA VAL A 51 -1.31 2.24 -17.71
C VAL A 51 -1.79 2.92 -18.99
N THR A 52 -1.84 4.25 -19.03
CA THR A 52 -2.44 5.01 -20.15
C THR A 52 -1.42 5.48 -21.18
N GLY A 53 -0.17 5.71 -20.78
CA GLY A 53 0.86 6.39 -21.58
C GLY A 53 0.58 7.89 -21.80
N ASP A 54 -0.29 8.52 -20.99
CA ASP A 54 -0.66 9.92 -21.16
C ASP A 54 0.36 10.87 -20.51
N ASP A 55 1.48 11.08 -21.20
CA ASP A 55 2.55 11.99 -20.76
C ASP A 55 2.07 13.43 -20.56
N SER A 56 1.14 13.89 -21.39
CA SER A 56 0.65 15.27 -21.32
C SER A 56 -0.13 15.49 -20.04
N TRP A 57 -1.00 14.55 -19.66
CA TRP A 57 -1.69 14.58 -18.39
C TRP A 57 -0.70 14.44 -17.23
N PHE A 58 0.23 13.49 -17.31
CA PHE A 58 1.15 13.23 -16.21
C PHE A 58 2.02 14.45 -15.89
N LYS A 59 2.67 15.04 -16.91
CA LYS A 59 3.49 16.26 -16.75
C LYS A 59 2.67 17.45 -16.27
N GLY A 60 1.48 17.64 -16.82
CA GLY A 60 0.68 18.84 -16.57
C GLY A 60 -0.15 18.80 -15.28
N GLN A 61 -0.46 17.62 -14.76
CA GLN A 61 -1.40 17.45 -13.64
C GLN A 61 -0.82 16.61 -12.50
N ALA A 62 -0.16 15.49 -12.80
CA ALA A 62 0.27 14.54 -11.78
C ALA A 62 1.63 14.91 -11.16
N ILE A 63 2.64 15.26 -11.97
CA ILE A 63 3.99 15.60 -11.47
C ILE A 63 3.94 16.72 -10.42
N PRO A 64 3.21 17.85 -10.62
CA PRO A 64 3.12 18.89 -9.58
C PRO A 64 2.54 18.39 -8.25
N VAL A 65 1.60 17.43 -8.29
CA VAL A 65 1.02 16.83 -7.07
C VAL A 65 1.99 15.85 -6.43
N ASN A 66 2.63 15.01 -7.25
CA ASN A 66 3.56 13.98 -6.80
C ASN A 66 4.81 14.60 -6.19
N ASP A 67 5.42 15.58 -6.84
CA ASP A 67 6.59 16.29 -6.32
C ASP A 67 6.27 17.03 -5.01
N ALA A 68 5.07 17.64 -4.90
CA ALA A 68 4.63 18.29 -3.67
C ALA A 68 4.39 17.32 -2.50
N ILE A 69 3.96 16.08 -2.79
CA ILE A 69 3.86 15.01 -1.80
C ILE A 69 5.26 14.58 -1.34
N VAL A 70 6.20 14.42 -2.27
CA VAL A 70 7.60 14.08 -1.95
C VAL A 70 8.24 15.19 -1.12
N GLN A 71 7.98 16.46 -1.47
CA GLN A 71 8.43 17.61 -0.69
C GLN A 71 7.91 17.55 0.75
N MET A 72 6.61 17.29 0.94
CA MET A 72 6.01 17.11 2.27
C MET A 72 6.72 16.01 3.07
N PHE A 73 6.92 14.83 2.49
CA PHE A 73 7.63 13.76 3.16
C PHE A 73 9.10 14.11 3.46
N SER A 74 9.77 14.86 2.57
CA SER A 74 11.15 15.30 2.78
C SER A 74 11.30 16.29 3.94
N GLU A 75 10.25 17.04 4.25
CA GLU A 75 10.16 17.94 5.40
C GLU A 75 9.69 17.23 6.67
N LEU A 76 8.88 16.17 6.54
CA LEU A 76 8.39 15.36 7.64
C LEU A 76 9.49 14.48 8.26
N VAL A 77 10.36 13.90 7.42
CA VAL A 77 11.45 13.05 7.90
C VAL A 77 12.57 13.89 8.54
N HIS A 78 13.25 13.31 9.51
CA HIS A 78 14.45 13.89 10.11
C HIS A 78 15.55 12.84 10.23
N TYR A 79 16.81 13.25 10.12
CA TYR A 79 17.92 12.33 10.33
C TYR A 79 18.08 12.00 11.81
N ASN A 80 17.89 10.73 12.17
CA ASN A 80 18.02 10.24 13.53
C ASN A 80 19.41 9.61 13.72
N GLN A 81 20.28 10.34 14.41
CA GLN A 81 21.68 9.93 14.67
C GLN A 81 21.80 8.64 15.50
N THR A 82 20.78 8.26 16.27
CA THR A 82 20.85 7.06 17.13
C THR A 82 20.71 5.78 16.32
N VAL A 83 19.94 5.83 15.23
CA VAL A 83 19.65 4.67 14.36
C VAL A 83 20.30 4.83 12.98
N ASP A 84 21.02 5.93 12.77
CA ASP A 84 21.77 6.28 11.58
C ASP A 84 20.92 6.23 10.28
N GLY A 85 19.78 6.92 10.30
CA GLY A 85 18.87 6.97 9.15
C GLY A 85 17.75 8.00 9.32
N TYR A 86 16.95 8.17 8.27
CA TYR A 86 15.80 9.06 8.24
C TYR A 86 14.58 8.43 8.93
N SER A 87 14.06 9.14 9.92
CA SER A 87 12.98 8.72 10.81
C SER A 87 11.78 9.65 10.71
N ILE A 88 10.61 9.14 11.12
CA ILE A 88 9.40 9.92 11.38
C ILE A 88 9.03 9.72 12.85
N SER A 89 8.94 10.81 13.60
CA SER A 89 8.76 10.76 15.06
C SER A 89 7.41 10.23 15.49
N ASN A 90 6.37 10.49 14.70
CA ASN A 90 5.00 10.29 15.10
C ASN A 90 4.12 10.09 13.84
N LEU A 91 3.50 8.93 13.71
CA LEU A 91 2.56 8.61 12.64
C LEU A 91 1.59 7.52 13.08
N THR A 92 0.64 7.22 12.21
CA THR A 92 -0.12 5.96 12.23
C THR A 92 0.08 5.30 10.86
N ASP A 93 0.50 4.05 10.83
CA ASP A 93 0.55 3.24 9.62
C ASP A 93 -0.83 2.58 9.37
N PRO A 94 -1.03 1.80 8.29
CA PRO A 94 -2.32 1.18 8.00
C PRO A 94 -2.90 0.35 9.16
N ASP A 95 -2.07 -0.26 10.02
CA ASP A 95 -2.55 -0.79 11.29
C ASP A 95 -2.95 0.33 12.27
N GLU A 96 -4.21 0.75 12.20
CA GLU A 96 -4.75 1.78 13.09
C GLU A 96 -4.91 1.34 14.56
N TYR A 97 -4.54 0.12 14.95
CA TYR A 97 -4.41 -0.22 16.38
C TYR A 97 -3.09 0.30 16.98
N ALA A 98 -2.09 0.59 16.16
CA ALA A 98 -0.85 1.25 16.53
C ALA A 98 -0.86 2.72 16.07
N ASN A 99 -1.36 3.62 16.93
CA ASN A 99 -1.41 5.05 16.64
C ASN A 99 -0.30 5.83 17.31
N GLN A 100 0.13 6.91 16.65
CA GLN A 100 1.11 7.86 17.16
C GLN A 100 2.42 7.20 17.58
N VAL A 101 2.91 6.33 16.69
CA VAL A 101 4.13 5.54 16.86
C VAL A 101 5.25 6.10 15.99
N PRO A 102 6.53 5.90 16.38
CA PRO A 102 7.66 6.32 15.56
C PRO A 102 7.98 5.28 14.48
N ASP A 103 8.48 5.76 13.35
CA ASP A 103 9.11 4.95 12.30
C ASP A 103 8.24 3.77 11.85
N GLY A 104 6.99 4.05 11.45
CA GLY A 104 6.15 3.08 10.75
C GLY A 104 6.85 2.53 9.51
N ALA A 105 6.95 1.21 9.43
CA ALA A 105 7.68 0.52 8.39
C ALA A 105 7.07 0.77 7.01
N PHE A 106 5.74 0.75 6.90
CA PHE A 106 5.08 0.96 5.63
C PHE A 106 5.26 2.41 5.16
N THR A 107 4.98 3.40 6.01
CA THR A 107 5.17 4.80 5.64
C THR A 107 6.63 5.08 5.26
N LEU A 108 7.62 4.64 6.06
CA LEU A 108 9.03 4.86 5.74
C LEU A 108 9.45 4.21 4.42
N ALA A 109 9.05 2.95 4.17
CA ALA A 109 9.30 2.30 2.89
C ALA A 109 8.65 3.06 1.72
N SER A 110 7.44 3.59 1.93
CA SER A 110 6.74 4.40 0.93
C SER A 110 7.48 5.70 0.62
N VAL A 111 8.10 6.37 1.61
CA VAL A 111 8.91 7.58 1.40
C VAL A 111 10.09 7.29 0.47
N ALA A 112 10.86 6.23 0.75
CA ALA A 112 11.95 5.84 -0.13
C ALA A 112 11.43 5.52 -1.54
N LYS A 113 10.32 4.78 -1.62
CA LYS A 113 9.80 4.31 -2.90
C LYS A 113 9.25 5.42 -3.80
N ILE A 114 8.54 6.40 -3.25
CA ILE A 114 8.04 7.53 -4.04
C ILE A 114 9.17 8.43 -4.53
N ILE A 115 10.25 8.59 -3.74
CA ILE A 115 11.44 9.34 -4.18
C ILE A 115 12.14 8.60 -5.33
N GLU A 116 12.32 7.28 -5.24
CA GLU A 116 12.88 6.47 -6.34
C GLU A 116 12.07 6.64 -7.63
N TRP A 117 10.74 6.56 -7.54
CA TRP A 117 9.88 6.77 -8.71
C TRP A 117 9.94 8.19 -9.25
N THR A 118 10.09 9.18 -8.37
CA THR A 118 10.28 10.57 -8.74
C THR A 118 11.56 10.79 -9.52
N GLN A 119 12.66 10.22 -9.04
CA GLN A 119 13.93 10.23 -9.76
C GLN A 119 13.79 9.56 -11.14
N GLY A 120 13.08 8.44 -11.22
CA GLY A 120 12.84 7.72 -12.47
C GLY A 120 12.12 8.57 -13.52
N TYR A 121 10.96 9.15 -13.19
CA TYR A 121 10.26 10.00 -14.18
C TYR A 121 10.95 11.33 -14.42
N SER A 122 11.69 11.86 -13.45
CA SER A 122 12.46 13.09 -13.63
C SER A 122 13.63 12.87 -14.58
N GLU A 123 14.28 11.70 -14.56
CA GLU A 123 15.26 11.32 -15.58
C GLU A 123 14.61 11.23 -16.97
N GLU A 124 13.48 10.53 -17.07
CA GLU A 124 12.74 10.36 -18.34
C GLU A 124 12.31 11.70 -18.95
N PHE A 125 11.91 12.66 -18.12
CA PHE A 125 11.42 13.96 -18.56
C PHE A 125 12.42 15.10 -18.43
N SER A 126 13.67 14.81 -18.05
CA SER A 126 14.72 15.80 -17.83
C SER A 126 14.30 16.93 -16.88
N LEU A 127 13.70 16.55 -15.75
CA LEU A 127 13.29 17.43 -14.67
C LEU A 127 14.36 17.47 -13.58
N ASP A 128 14.50 18.63 -12.92
CA ASP A 128 15.39 18.77 -11.77
C ASP A 128 14.77 18.08 -10.54
N VAL A 129 15.61 17.43 -9.75
CA VAL A 129 15.24 16.78 -8.48
C VAL A 129 16.07 17.40 -7.36
N GLU A 130 15.43 17.66 -6.22
CA GLU A 130 16.12 18.19 -5.05
C GLU A 130 17.22 17.25 -4.55
N ALA A 131 18.40 17.80 -4.28
CA ALA A 131 19.60 17.01 -4.01
C ALA A 131 19.52 16.16 -2.73
N ASN A 132 18.71 16.58 -1.75
CA ASN A 132 18.55 15.86 -0.48
C ASN A 132 17.60 14.65 -0.57
N TRP A 133 16.76 14.56 -1.59
CA TRP A 133 15.81 13.43 -1.72
C TRP A 133 16.55 12.10 -1.89
N SER A 134 17.64 12.10 -2.65
CA SER A 134 18.47 10.91 -2.86
C SER A 134 19.05 10.35 -1.55
N SER A 135 19.48 11.22 -0.62
CA SER A 135 19.99 10.76 0.67
C SER A 135 18.89 10.22 1.58
N ILE A 136 17.67 10.77 1.47
CA ILE A 136 16.50 10.28 2.20
C ILE A 136 16.15 8.86 1.73
N ALA A 137 15.95 8.67 0.43
CA ALA A 137 15.55 7.38 -0.13
C ALA A 137 16.56 6.27 0.17
N ALA A 138 17.86 6.59 0.10
CA ALA A 138 18.92 5.62 0.37
C ALA A 138 18.99 5.16 1.84
N ASN A 139 18.50 5.96 2.79
CA ASN A 139 18.78 5.77 4.22
C ASN A 139 17.53 5.90 5.11
N VAL A 140 16.35 5.45 4.67
CA VAL A 140 15.18 5.36 5.56
C VAL A 140 15.41 4.35 6.68
N ALA A 141 15.04 4.71 7.91
CA ALA A 141 15.35 3.95 9.12
C ALA A 141 14.32 2.84 9.39
N LEU A 142 14.24 1.84 8.50
CA LEU A 142 13.31 0.71 8.67
C LEU A 142 13.49 0.00 10.04
N PRO A 143 12.39 -0.27 10.77
CA PRO A 143 12.47 -0.77 12.14
C PRO A 143 12.64 -2.30 12.20
N PHE A 144 13.85 -2.79 11.99
CA PHE A 144 14.17 -4.21 12.20
C PHE A 144 14.34 -4.55 13.69
N ALA A 145 13.73 -5.65 14.13
CA ALA A 145 14.01 -6.24 15.44
C ALA A 145 15.37 -6.97 15.43
N PRO A 146 15.99 -7.22 16.60
CA PRO A 146 17.22 -8.01 16.70
C PRO A 146 17.11 -9.43 16.11
N SER A 147 15.88 -9.96 15.95
CA SER A 147 15.62 -11.24 15.28
C SER A 147 15.72 -11.18 13.76
N GLY A 148 15.87 -9.99 13.16
CA GLY A 148 15.84 -9.77 11.71
C GLY A 148 14.45 -9.53 11.13
N ILE A 149 13.38 -9.60 11.93
CA ILE A 149 12.03 -9.32 11.47
C ILE A 149 11.82 -7.81 11.34
N LEU A 150 11.33 -7.35 10.20
CA LEU A 150 10.84 -5.99 10.04
C LEU A 150 9.58 -5.83 10.89
N THR A 151 9.63 -4.97 11.90
CA THR A 151 8.47 -4.67 12.76
C THR A 151 7.55 -3.61 12.14
N GLU A 152 6.30 -3.49 12.59
CA GLU A 152 5.36 -2.47 12.07
C GLU A 152 5.83 -1.05 12.37
N PHE A 153 6.47 -0.84 13.52
CA PHE A 153 6.99 0.44 13.94
C PHE A 153 8.15 0.26 14.92
N ARG A 154 8.99 1.28 15.09
CA ARG A 154 10.15 1.19 15.99
C ARG A 154 9.70 1.02 17.44
N GLY A 155 10.19 -0.05 18.07
CA GLY A 155 9.87 -0.37 19.47
C GLY A 155 8.65 -1.30 19.63
N ALA A 156 8.05 -1.77 18.53
CA ALA A 156 7.03 -2.80 18.58
C ALA A 156 7.55 -4.06 19.29
N ASN A 157 6.76 -4.58 20.23
CA ASN A 157 7.14 -5.70 21.10
C ASN A 157 6.48 -7.02 20.71
N ASN A 158 5.85 -7.08 19.53
CA ASN A 158 5.22 -8.25 18.94
C ASN A 158 4.02 -8.85 19.71
N THR A 159 3.44 -8.12 20.66
CA THR A 159 2.27 -8.60 21.40
C THR A 159 0.94 -8.07 20.88
N ALA A 160 0.97 -7.10 19.97
CA ALA A 160 -0.24 -6.45 19.45
C ALA A 160 -0.98 -7.38 18.47
N VAL A 161 -2.32 -7.30 18.55
CA VAL A 161 -3.21 -7.76 17.48
C VAL A 161 -3.23 -6.65 16.44
N ILE A 162 -3.20 -7.02 15.16
CA ILE A 162 -3.09 -6.08 14.05
C ILE A 162 -4.46 -5.90 13.42
N LYS A 163 -4.88 -4.65 13.16
CA LYS A 163 -6.20 -4.36 12.61
C LYS A 163 -6.34 -4.86 11.17
N GLN A 164 -5.36 -4.54 10.32
CA GLN A 164 -5.40 -4.79 8.89
C GLN A 164 -4.00 -4.93 8.30
N ASP A 165 -3.92 -5.12 6.99
CA ASP A 165 -2.62 -5.26 6.35
C ASP A 165 -1.79 -3.98 6.43
N ASP A 166 -0.49 -4.13 6.70
CA ASP A 166 0.46 -3.06 7.00
C ASP A 166 1.83 -3.37 6.38
N VAL A 167 2.67 -4.19 7.04
CA VAL A 167 4.02 -4.51 6.53
C VAL A 167 3.99 -5.26 5.19
N ASP A 168 2.99 -6.11 4.92
CA ASP A 168 2.88 -6.78 3.62
C ASP A 168 2.56 -5.81 2.47
N LEU A 169 2.06 -4.60 2.76
CA LEU A 169 1.84 -3.56 1.75
C LEU A 169 3.13 -3.06 1.10
N ILE A 170 4.27 -3.28 1.77
CA ILE A 170 5.61 -3.04 1.22
C ILE A 170 5.88 -3.99 0.04
N ASN A 171 5.34 -5.22 0.10
CA ASN A 171 5.43 -6.21 -0.99
C ASN A 171 4.51 -5.85 -2.15
N TYR A 172 3.26 -5.53 -1.85
CA TYR A 172 2.29 -5.06 -2.83
C TYR A 172 1.32 -4.07 -2.15
N PRO A 173 1.16 -2.85 -2.68
CA PRO A 173 1.50 -2.46 -4.04
C PRO A 173 2.86 -1.75 -4.23
N LEU A 174 3.62 -1.49 -3.16
CA LEU A 174 4.86 -0.70 -3.26
C LEU A 174 5.99 -1.41 -4.02
N ASP A 175 6.10 -2.73 -3.85
CA ASP A 175 7.24 -3.54 -4.31
C ASP A 175 8.61 -2.92 -3.96
N TYR A 176 8.71 -2.36 -2.75
CA TYR A 176 9.94 -1.74 -2.28
C TYR A 176 10.98 -2.81 -1.91
N SER A 177 12.23 -2.61 -2.32
CA SER A 177 13.35 -3.48 -1.97
C SER A 177 14.58 -2.62 -1.74
N SER A 178 15.47 -3.03 -0.84
CA SER A 178 16.76 -2.37 -0.64
C SER A 178 17.82 -3.41 -0.27
N GLU A 179 19.08 -2.98 -0.12
CA GLU A 179 20.14 -3.87 0.39
C GLU A 179 19.78 -4.46 1.78
N ASN A 180 18.98 -3.72 2.56
CA ASN A 180 18.54 -4.10 3.90
C ASN A 180 17.11 -4.64 3.95
N TYR A 181 16.41 -4.76 2.81
CA TYR A 181 15.08 -5.37 2.74
C TYR A 181 14.98 -6.22 1.47
N THR A 182 15.36 -7.48 1.65
CA THR A 182 15.51 -8.46 0.58
C THR A 182 14.22 -9.23 0.32
N ARG A 183 14.21 -10.06 -0.73
CA ARG A 183 13.09 -10.97 -1.00
C ARG A 183 12.83 -11.95 0.16
N GLU A 184 13.85 -12.35 0.91
CA GLU A 184 13.69 -13.23 2.07
C GLU A 184 13.00 -12.50 3.22
N ASP A 185 13.34 -11.22 3.43
CA ASP A 185 12.67 -10.37 4.42
C ASP A 185 11.20 -10.13 4.04
N LYS A 186 10.92 -9.89 2.76
CA LYS A 186 9.55 -9.81 2.22
C LYS A 186 8.70 -11.03 2.56
N LEU A 187 9.24 -12.23 2.29
CA LEU A 187 8.57 -13.50 2.58
C LEU A 187 8.42 -13.72 4.09
N THR A 188 9.46 -13.40 4.88
CA THR A 188 9.43 -13.52 6.35
C THR A 188 8.36 -12.61 6.95
N SER A 189 8.27 -11.36 6.50
CA SER A 189 7.23 -10.42 6.91
C SER A 189 5.84 -10.93 6.53
N LEU A 190 5.64 -11.36 5.27
CA LEU A 190 4.38 -11.94 4.81
C LEU A 190 3.91 -13.08 5.72
N ASP A 191 4.74 -14.09 5.93
CA ASP A 191 4.38 -15.28 6.71
C ASP A 191 4.12 -14.95 8.18
N TYR A 192 4.88 -14.01 8.74
CA TYR A 192 4.74 -13.59 10.13
C TYR A 192 3.48 -12.78 10.40
N TYR A 193 3.16 -11.83 9.52
CA TYR A 193 2.04 -10.90 9.72
C TYR A 193 0.70 -11.49 9.29
N ALA A 194 0.68 -12.44 8.37
CA ALA A 194 -0.54 -13.10 7.92
C ALA A 194 -1.33 -13.81 9.04
N VAL A 195 -0.66 -14.19 10.14
CA VAL A 195 -1.28 -14.91 11.27
C VAL A 195 -1.56 -14.02 12.48
N LYS A 196 -1.27 -12.71 12.39
CA LYS A 196 -1.43 -11.73 13.48
C LYS A 196 -2.64 -10.81 13.31
N GLN A 197 -3.31 -10.95 12.17
CA GLN A 197 -4.47 -10.15 11.81
C GLN A 197 -5.65 -10.42 12.73
N SER A 198 -6.31 -9.35 13.15
CA SER A 198 -7.53 -9.38 13.93
C SER A 198 -8.64 -10.08 13.14
N PRO A 199 -9.43 -10.98 13.76
CA PRO A 199 -10.63 -11.51 13.13
C PRO A 199 -11.69 -10.41 12.86
N ASP A 200 -11.65 -9.29 13.58
CA ASP A 200 -12.55 -8.14 13.40
C ASP A 200 -12.01 -7.10 12.39
N GLY A 201 -10.88 -7.42 11.74
CA GLY A 201 -10.25 -6.58 10.73
C GLY A 201 -11.11 -6.41 9.46
N PRO A 202 -10.92 -5.31 8.71
CA PRO A 202 -11.75 -4.99 7.57
C PRO A 202 -11.45 -5.85 6.33
N ALA A 203 -12.38 -5.87 5.37
CA ALA A 203 -12.36 -6.70 4.17
C ALA A 203 -11.24 -6.40 3.15
N MET A 204 -10.34 -5.47 3.46
CA MET A 204 -9.21 -5.10 2.61
C MET A 204 -7.93 -5.90 2.90
N THR A 205 -7.82 -6.53 4.08
CA THR A 205 -6.61 -7.23 4.56
C THR A 205 -6.19 -8.38 3.65
N TYR A 206 -6.90 -9.51 3.69
CA TYR A 206 -6.40 -10.76 3.10
C TYR A 206 -6.38 -10.79 1.57
N SER A 207 -7.04 -9.83 0.90
CA SER A 207 -6.92 -9.71 -0.55
C SER A 207 -5.51 -9.33 -0.97
N LEU A 208 -4.80 -8.51 -0.18
CA LEU A 208 -3.44 -8.07 -0.47
C LEU A 208 -2.42 -9.15 -0.11
N TYR A 209 -2.58 -9.81 1.05
CA TYR A 209 -1.87 -11.06 1.37
C TYR A 209 -1.97 -12.11 0.25
N SER A 210 -3.14 -12.25 -0.38
CA SER A 210 -3.31 -13.18 -1.50
C SER A 210 -2.41 -12.85 -2.69
N ILE A 211 -2.27 -11.56 -3.00
CA ILE A 211 -1.46 -11.04 -4.10
C ILE A 211 0.03 -11.20 -3.77
N SER A 212 0.45 -10.78 -2.58
CA SER A 212 1.84 -10.91 -2.11
C SER A 212 2.28 -12.36 -2.02
N ALA A 213 1.44 -13.24 -1.45
CA ALA A 213 1.71 -14.67 -1.40
C ALA A 213 1.83 -15.31 -2.78
N ASN A 214 1.07 -14.85 -3.78
CA ASN A 214 1.20 -15.36 -5.14
C ASN A 214 2.56 -15.00 -5.77
N ALA A 215 3.12 -13.84 -5.42
CA ALA A 215 4.41 -13.37 -5.92
C ALA A 215 5.62 -13.88 -5.11
N LEU A 216 5.44 -14.16 -3.82
CA LEU A 216 6.52 -14.45 -2.89
C LEU A 216 6.60 -15.92 -2.46
N SER A 217 5.46 -16.57 -2.18
CA SER A 217 5.47 -17.92 -1.62
C SER A 217 6.00 -18.93 -2.65
N PRO A 218 7.05 -19.71 -2.32
CA PRO A 218 7.67 -20.63 -3.27
C PRO A 218 6.79 -21.83 -3.62
N SER A 219 5.87 -22.20 -2.74
CA SER A 219 4.90 -23.28 -2.95
C SER A 219 3.73 -23.16 -1.97
N GLY A 220 2.68 -23.95 -2.19
CA GLY A 220 1.56 -24.08 -1.27
C GLY A 220 0.28 -23.43 -1.77
N CYS A 221 -0.61 -23.15 -0.83
CA CYS A 221 -1.99 -22.71 -1.11
C CYS A 221 -2.32 -21.39 -0.41
N SER A 222 -1.31 -20.67 0.12
CA SER A 222 -1.46 -19.43 0.88
C SER A 222 -2.26 -18.39 0.10
N SER A 223 -1.88 -18.11 -1.16
CA SER A 223 -2.62 -17.18 -2.02
C SER A 223 -4.11 -17.52 -2.13
N PHE A 224 -4.47 -18.79 -2.31
CA PHE A 224 -5.87 -19.22 -2.38
C PHE A 224 -6.60 -19.07 -1.04
N THR A 225 -5.97 -19.46 0.06
CA THR A 225 -6.55 -19.33 1.39
C THR A 225 -6.81 -17.86 1.73
N TYR A 226 -5.84 -16.99 1.48
CA TYR A 226 -6.00 -15.55 1.71
C TYR A 226 -7.06 -14.94 0.78
N ALA A 227 -7.14 -15.36 -0.49
CA ALA A 227 -8.23 -14.97 -1.40
C ALA A 227 -9.60 -15.32 -0.80
N LEU A 228 -9.76 -16.55 -0.29
CA LEU A 228 -11.02 -16.95 0.35
C LEU A 228 -11.33 -16.12 1.59
N ASN A 229 -10.34 -15.84 2.44
CA ASN A 229 -10.49 -15.04 3.63
C ASN A 229 -10.87 -13.58 3.30
N GLY A 230 -10.31 -13.02 2.23
CA GLY A 230 -10.60 -11.66 1.77
C GLY A 230 -12.00 -11.49 1.17
N PHE A 231 -12.71 -12.56 0.85
CA PHE A 231 -14.03 -12.51 0.19
C PHE A 231 -15.17 -13.14 1.00
N LYS A 232 -15.00 -14.39 1.47
CA LYS A 232 -16.13 -15.21 1.94
C LYS A 232 -16.77 -14.66 3.21
N ALA A 233 -15.97 -14.18 4.16
CA ALA A 233 -16.49 -13.69 5.44
C ALA A 233 -17.14 -12.30 5.33
N TYR A 234 -16.82 -11.56 4.28
CA TYR A 234 -17.21 -10.16 4.13
C TYR A 234 -18.39 -9.95 3.18
N THR A 235 -18.73 -10.92 2.33
CA THR A 235 -19.85 -10.76 1.38
C THR A 235 -21.21 -11.09 1.96
N ARG A 236 -22.24 -10.37 1.51
CA ARG A 236 -23.64 -10.55 1.90
C ARG A 236 -24.52 -10.84 0.67
N ALA A 237 -25.27 -11.94 0.74
CA ALA A 237 -26.27 -12.30 -0.25
C ALA A 237 -27.45 -11.27 -0.26
N PRO A 238 -28.22 -11.15 -1.36
CA PRO A 238 -28.12 -11.94 -2.60
C PRO A 238 -27.15 -11.36 -3.65
N TRP A 239 -26.69 -10.12 -3.49
CA TRP A 239 -25.84 -9.44 -4.48
C TRP A 239 -24.34 -9.61 -4.24
N TYR A 240 -23.96 -10.31 -3.18
CA TYR A 240 -22.56 -10.51 -2.77
C TYR A 240 -21.79 -9.19 -2.61
N GLN A 241 -22.47 -8.19 -2.06
CA GLN A 241 -21.85 -6.92 -1.68
C GLN A 241 -20.99 -7.10 -0.43
N PHE A 242 -19.91 -6.34 -0.34
CA PHE A 242 -19.00 -6.39 0.79
C PHE A 242 -19.54 -5.60 1.98
N SER A 243 -19.51 -6.20 3.16
CA SER A 243 -19.47 -5.53 4.46
C SER A 243 -18.01 -5.27 4.80
N GLU A 244 -17.74 -4.16 5.47
CA GLU A 244 -16.39 -3.85 5.96
C GLU A 244 -15.88 -4.93 6.89
N GLN A 245 -16.72 -5.45 7.78
CA GLN A 245 -16.33 -6.41 8.81
C GLN A 245 -17.08 -7.74 8.67
N GLN A 246 -16.54 -8.77 9.33
CA GLN A 246 -17.12 -10.12 9.29
C GLN A 246 -18.42 -10.22 10.10
N VAL A 247 -18.58 -9.36 11.11
CA VAL A 247 -19.69 -9.38 12.06
C VAL A 247 -20.51 -8.09 11.93
N ASP A 248 -21.79 -8.21 11.55
CA ASP A 248 -22.69 -7.06 11.40
C ASP A 248 -23.37 -6.66 12.73
N ASN A 249 -23.15 -7.43 13.80
CA ASN A 249 -23.75 -7.14 15.10
C ASN A 249 -23.03 -5.98 15.79
N PHE A 250 -23.70 -4.83 15.89
CA PHE A 250 -23.22 -3.61 16.55
C PHE A 250 -22.49 -3.84 17.88
N THR A 251 -23.05 -4.66 18.79
CA THR A 251 -22.48 -4.87 20.13
C THR A 251 -21.20 -5.70 20.09
N LEU A 252 -21.12 -6.67 19.19
CA LEU A 252 -19.92 -7.46 18.98
C LEU A 252 -18.86 -6.70 18.17
N ASN A 253 -19.29 -5.70 17.43
CA ASN A 253 -18.48 -4.93 16.51
C ASN A 253 -18.10 -3.55 17.08
N GLY A 254 -17.66 -3.52 18.35
CA GLY A 254 -17.12 -2.31 18.97
C GLY A 254 -18.10 -1.13 19.11
N GLY A 255 -19.41 -1.34 18.96
CA GLY A 255 -20.40 -0.27 19.00
C GLY A 255 -20.46 0.56 17.70
N THR A 256 -20.07 -0.02 16.56
CA THR A 256 -20.26 0.58 15.23
C THR A 256 -20.96 -0.40 14.30
N ASN A 257 -21.73 0.12 13.35
CA ASN A 257 -22.20 -0.70 12.23
C ASN A 257 -21.11 -0.70 11.15
N PRO A 258 -20.76 -1.86 10.58
CA PRO A 258 -19.80 -1.92 9.49
C PRO A 258 -20.26 -1.07 8.30
N ALA A 259 -19.32 -0.48 7.55
CA ALA A 259 -19.67 0.16 6.29
C ALA A 259 -20.27 -0.88 5.30
N PHE A 260 -21.37 -0.51 4.65
CA PHE A 260 -22.02 -1.35 3.63
C PHE A 260 -22.77 -0.49 2.57
N PRO A 261 -22.52 -0.69 1.27
CA PRO A 261 -21.50 -1.55 0.69
C PRO A 261 -20.08 -0.99 0.90
N PHE A 262 -19.14 -1.86 1.25
CA PHE A 262 -17.74 -1.50 1.46
C PHE A 262 -16.92 -1.66 0.18
N MET A 263 -16.73 -0.53 -0.52
CA MET A 263 -16.08 -0.50 -1.83
C MET A 263 -14.59 -0.86 -1.78
N THR A 264 -13.90 -0.55 -0.69
CA THR A 264 -12.46 -0.86 -0.53
C THR A 264 -12.22 -2.36 -0.52
N GLY A 265 -13.04 -3.13 0.21
CA GLY A 265 -12.98 -4.61 0.18
C GLY A 265 -13.29 -5.19 -1.19
N ALA A 266 -14.30 -4.65 -1.88
CA ALA A 266 -14.59 -5.04 -3.26
C ALA A 266 -13.41 -4.74 -4.20
N GLY A 267 -12.75 -3.59 -4.03
CA GLY A 267 -11.56 -3.20 -4.78
C GLY A 267 -10.36 -4.11 -4.54
N GLY A 268 -10.10 -4.49 -3.29
CA GLY A 268 -9.06 -5.48 -2.95
C GLY A 268 -9.32 -6.83 -3.61
N TRP A 269 -10.54 -7.36 -3.47
CA TRP A 269 -10.91 -8.63 -4.12
C TRP A 269 -10.78 -8.58 -5.65
N HIS A 270 -11.17 -7.44 -6.25
CA HIS A 270 -11.11 -7.23 -7.69
C HIS A 270 -9.67 -7.22 -8.27
N GLN A 271 -8.67 -7.04 -7.41
CA GLN A 271 -7.24 -7.10 -7.75
C GLN A 271 -6.66 -8.52 -7.68
N VAL A 272 -7.23 -9.45 -6.89
CA VAL A 272 -6.67 -10.80 -6.68
C VAL A 272 -6.45 -11.56 -7.99
N GLY A 273 -7.42 -11.53 -8.90
CA GLY A 273 -7.29 -12.17 -10.22
C GLY A 273 -6.16 -11.58 -11.08
N PRO A 274 -6.23 -10.29 -11.48
CA PRO A 274 -5.23 -9.68 -12.35
C PRO A 274 -3.87 -9.45 -11.68
N MET A 275 -3.83 -8.91 -10.46
CA MET A 275 -2.58 -8.52 -9.80
C MET A 275 -1.99 -9.68 -8.99
N GLY A 276 -2.81 -10.60 -8.52
CA GLY A 276 -2.36 -11.84 -7.85
C GLY A 276 -2.08 -12.93 -8.86
N TRP A 277 -3.11 -13.67 -9.29
CA TRP A 277 -2.95 -14.91 -10.06
C TRP A 277 -2.32 -14.72 -11.44
N LEU A 278 -2.67 -13.66 -12.17
CA LEU A 278 -1.99 -13.33 -13.43
C LEU A 278 -0.63 -12.65 -13.19
N GLY A 279 -0.41 -12.12 -11.98
CA GLY A 279 0.84 -11.46 -11.59
C GLY A 279 1.13 -10.21 -12.42
N VAL A 280 0.09 -9.43 -12.75
CA VAL A 280 0.26 -8.18 -13.50
C VAL A 280 1.04 -7.18 -12.66
N ARG A 281 2.11 -6.63 -13.23
CA ARG A 281 2.82 -5.46 -12.73
C ARG A 281 3.04 -4.48 -13.87
N VAL A 282 2.97 -3.19 -13.56
CA VAL A 282 3.23 -2.11 -14.51
C VAL A 282 4.51 -1.41 -14.08
N VAL A 283 5.56 -1.58 -14.87
CA VAL A 283 6.90 -1.05 -14.60
C VAL A 283 7.30 -0.24 -15.82
N GLU A 284 7.51 1.06 -15.64
CA GLU A 284 7.79 1.99 -16.74
C GLU A 284 6.69 1.89 -17.82
N ASP A 285 7.07 1.66 -19.08
CA ASP A 285 6.19 1.46 -20.23
C ASP A 285 5.77 -0.01 -20.44
N GLN A 286 6.14 -0.90 -19.50
CA GLN A 286 5.98 -2.34 -19.65
C GLN A 286 4.86 -2.91 -18.78
N LEU A 287 4.12 -3.84 -19.37
CA LEU A 287 3.20 -4.74 -18.66
C LEU A 287 3.87 -6.09 -18.45
N ILE A 288 4.29 -6.36 -17.22
CA ILE A 288 4.90 -7.62 -16.82
C ILE A 288 3.79 -8.57 -16.36
N LEU A 289 3.81 -9.80 -16.86
CA LEU A 289 2.91 -10.87 -16.44
C LEU A 289 3.72 -12.00 -15.80
N GLN A 290 3.36 -12.39 -14.59
CA GLN A 290 3.94 -13.53 -13.87
C GLN A 290 2.81 -14.48 -13.41
N PRO A 291 2.21 -15.25 -14.34
CA PRO A 291 1.05 -16.06 -14.00
C PRO A 291 1.42 -17.19 -13.04
N ALA A 292 0.73 -17.27 -11.92
CA ALA A 292 0.77 -18.37 -10.98
C ALA A 292 -0.65 -18.63 -10.47
N LEU A 293 -1.27 -19.70 -10.95
CA LEU A 293 -2.65 -20.05 -10.62
C LEU A 293 -2.66 -21.03 -9.44
N PRO A 294 -3.40 -20.75 -8.35
CA PRO A 294 -3.47 -21.69 -7.23
C PRO A 294 -4.06 -23.06 -7.64
N PRO A 295 -3.58 -24.17 -7.04
CA PRO A 295 -3.95 -25.55 -7.42
C PRO A 295 -5.41 -25.95 -7.12
N GLN A 296 -6.20 -25.05 -6.55
CA GLN A 296 -7.66 -25.21 -6.36
C GLN A 296 -8.51 -24.60 -7.48
N ILE A 297 -7.94 -23.71 -8.30
CA ILE A 297 -8.62 -23.03 -9.42
C ILE A 297 -8.21 -23.66 -10.76
N PRO A 298 -8.98 -24.62 -11.32
CA PRO A 298 -8.58 -25.35 -12.53
C PRO A 298 -8.55 -24.50 -13.80
N TYR A 299 -9.34 -23.43 -13.80
CA TYR A 299 -9.45 -22.49 -14.91
C TYR A 299 -9.96 -21.16 -14.38
N VAL A 300 -9.41 -20.06 -14.91
CA VAL A 300 -9.95 -18.72 -14.71
C VAL A 300 -9.87 -17.92 -16.00
N SER A 301 -10.95 -17.20 -16.32
CA SER A 301 -10.99 -16.20 -17.38
C SER A 301 -11.14 -14.83 -16.73
N LEU A 302 -10.12 -13.98 -16.87
CA LEU A 302 -10.13 -12.64 -16.28
C LEU A 302 -10.86 -11.67 -17.21
N ARG A 303 -11.40 -10.57 -16.68
CA ARG A 303 -11.97 -9.49 -17.50
C ARG A 303 -10.91 -8.93 -18.46
N THR A 304 -11.35 -8.36 -19.57
CA THR A 304 -10.44 -7.59 -20.44
C THR A 304 -9.96 -6.36 -19.67
N VAL A 305 -8.65 -6.17 -19.61
CA VAL A 305 -8.02 -4.97 -19.07
C VAL A 305 -7.46 -4.13 -20.21
N ILE A 306 -7.31 -2.82 -19.99
CA ILE A 306 -6.77 -1.90 -20.99
C ILE A 306 -5.38 -1.48 -20.53
N PHE A 307 -4.39 -1.56 -21.42
CA PHE A 307 -3.02 -1.09 -21.20
C PHE A 307 -2.50 -0.44 -22.49
N GLY A 308 -2.02 0.80 -22.41
CA GLY A 308 -1.56 1.56 -23.58
C GLY A 308 -2.63 1.68 -24.69
N GLY A 309 -3.91 1.69 -24.32
CA GLY A 309 -5.05 1.68 -25.25
C GLY A 309 -5.38 0.31 -25.87
N ALA A 310 -4.58 -0.74 -25.63
CA ALA A 310 -4.84 -2.09 -26.10
C ALA A 310 -5.67 -2.89 -25.09
N GLY A 311 -6.67 -3.63 -25.57
CA GLY A 311 -7.47 -4.55 -24.76
C GLY A 311 -6.79 -5.92 -24.63
N ILE A 312 -6.51 -6.33 -23.40
CA ILE A 312 -5.84 -7.60 -23.07
C ILE A 312 -6.81 -8.52 -22.34
N LYS A 313 -7.04 -9.71 -22.89
CA LYS A 313 -7.87 -10.76 -22.29
C LYS A 313 -6.98 -11.94 -21.91
N ALA A 314 -6.96 -12.27 -20.62
CA ALA A 314 -6.17 -13.38 -20.09
C ALA A 314 -7.06 -14.55 -19.65
N THR A 315 -6.58 -15.77 -19.92
CA THR A 315 -7.14 -17.02 -19.40
C THR A 315 -6.00 -17.88 -18.87
N MET A 316 -6.19 -18.50 -17.71
CA MET A 316 -5.20 -19.36 -17.06
C MET A 316 -5.85 -20.71 -16.72
N ASN A 317 -5.08 -21.79 -16.85
CA ASN A 317 -5.45 -23.17 -16.57
C ASN A 317 -4.19 -23.93 -16.10
N TYR A 318 -4.33 -25.20 -15.72
CA TYR A 318 -3.19 -26.04 -15.32
C TYR A 318 -2.42 -26.70 -16.47
N THR A 319 -2.85 -26.49 -17.72
CA THR A 319 -2.39 -27.24 -18.90
C THR A 319 -2.06 -26.31 -20.04
#